data_AF-A0A1I6V4A5-F1
#
_entry.id   AF-A0A1I6V4A5-F1
#
_cell.length_a   1.000
_cell.length_b   1.000
_cell.length_c   1.000
_cell.angle_alpha   90.00
_cell.angle_beta   90.00
_cell.angle_gamma   90.00
#
_symmetry.space_group_name_H-M   'P 1'
#
loop_
_entity.id
_entity.type
_entity.pdbx_description
1 polymer ?
#
loop_
_entity_poly.entity_id
_entity_poly.type
_entity_poly.pdbx_seq_one_letter_code
_entity_poly.pdbx_strand_id
1 'polypeptide(L)' 'MKEIKIGFKTVQIPRIGHEPDLLAYGKAYRTCDINLTDGFIKCMNNVVKIRQDEKGDFIDLSTIRHNPFRGLGKVYI' A
#
# COMPACT_ATOMS: atom_id res chain seq x y z
N MET A 1 -12.69 4.24 -3.20
CA MET A 1 -11.40 4.95 -3.33
C MET A 1 -11.12 5.71 -2.05
N LYS A 2 -10.03 5.40 -1.34
CA LYS A 2 -9.58 6.09 -0.12
C LYS A 2 -8.29 6.87 -0.42
N GLU A 3 -8.15 8.09 0.08
CA GLU A 3 -6.98 8.94 -0.13
C GLU A 3 -6.38 9.34 1.22
N ILE A 4 -5.05 9.24 1.34
CA ILE A 4 -4.29 9.51 2.56
C ILE A 4 -3.15 10.46 2.20
N LYS A 5 -3.10 11.63 2.86
CA LYS A 5 -2.08 12.66 2.63
C LYS A 5 -1.02 12.61 3.73
N ILE A 6 0.26 12.53 3.33
CA ILE A 6 1.42 12.46 4.22
C ILE A 6 2.46 13.47 3.72
N GLY A 7 2.49 14.66 4.31
CA GLY A 7 3.32 15.76 3.83
C GLY A 7 2.99 16.13 2.38
N PHE A 8 3.98 16.07 1.49
CA PHE A 8 3.84 16.32 0.04
C PHE A 8 3.43 15.07 -0.76
N LYS A 9 3.21 13.94 -0.09
CA LYS A 9 2.87 12.67 -0.69
C LYS A 9 1.39 12.36 -0.51
N THR A 10 0.78 11.80 -1.54
CA THR A 10 -0.61 11.34 -1.52
C THR A 10 -0.67 9.87 -1.88
N VAL A 11 -1.20 9.04 -0.98
CA VAL A 11 -1.45 7.61 -1.19
C VAL A 11 -2.93 7.44 -1.51
N GLN A 12 -3.23 6.93 -2.69
CA GLN A 12 -4.59 6.61 -3.13
C GLN A 12 -4.77 5.11 -3.20
N ILE A 13 -5.88 4.63 -2.67
CA ILE A 13 -6.24 3.23 -2.58
C ILE A 13 -7.56 3.08 -3.34
N PRO A 14 -7.49 2.86 -4.67
CA PRO A 14 -8.68 2.74 -5.50
C PRO A 14 -9.49 1.48 -5.17
N ARG A 15 -8.81 0.38 -4.82
CA ARG A 15 -9.41 -0.93 -4.62
C ARG A 15 -8.75 -1.68 -3.47
N ILE A 16 -9.57 -2.39 -2.69
CA ILE A 16 -9.15 -3.42 -1.74
C ILE A 16 -9.75 -4.74 -2.24
N GLY A 17 -8.94 -5.79 -2.27
CA GLY A 17 -9.33 -7.11 -2.77
C GLY A 17 -8.71 -8.22 -1.95
N HIS A 18 -8.95 -9.45 -2.40
CA HIS A 18 -8.34 -10.65 -1.86
C HIS A 18 -7.65 -11.37 -3.02
N GLU A 19 -6.32 -11.29 -3.06
CA GLU A 19 -5.55 -11.89 -4.15
C GLU A 19 -4.71 -13.07 -3.61
N PRO A 20 -4.60 -14.16 -4.37
CA PRO A 20 -3.74 -15.28 -4.02
C PRO A 20 -2.28 -14.87 -4.13
N ASP A 21 -1.49 -15.17 -3.10
CA ASP A 21 -0.04 -15.02 -3.19
C ASP A 21 0.59 -16.26 -3.85
N LEU A 22 1.19 -16.05 -5.01
CA LEU A 22 1.91 -17.07 -5.78
C LEU A 22 3.06 -17.70 -4.98
N LEU A 23 3.64 -16.97 -4.02
CA LEU A 23 4.77 -17.42 -3.21
C LEU A 23 4.35 -18.08 -1.88
N ALA A 24 3.08 -17.99 -1.50
CA ALA A 24 2.57 -18.51 -0.22
C ALA A 24 1.59 -19.68 -0.40
N TYR A 25 1.82 -20.53 -1.41
CA TYR A 25 1.02 -21.74 -1.66
C TYR A 25 -0.49 -21.47 -1.81
N GLY A 26 -0.86 -20.39 -2.51
CA GLY A 26 -2.27 -20.10 -2.83
C GLY A 26 -3.09 -19.53 -1.67
N LYS A 27 -2.47 -19.14 -0.55
CA LYS A 27 -3.17 -18.36 0.49
C LYS A 27 -3.61 -17.01 -0.08
N ALA A 28 -4.90 -16.72 0.03
CA ALA A 28 -5.45 -15.41 -0.30
C ALA A 28 -5.12 -14.42 0.83
N TYR A 29 -4.54 -13.29 0.46
CA TYR A 29 -4.28 -12.19 1.39
C TYR A 29 -5.20 -11.02 1.05
N ARG A 30 -5.58 -10.27 2.09
CA ARG A 30 -6.14 -8.93 1.88
C ARG A 30 -5.08 -8.08 1.22
N THR A 31 -5.37 -7.57 0.04
CA THR A 31 -4.47 -6.74 -0.75
C THR A 31 -5.16 -5.46 -1.18
N CYS A 32 -4.38 -4.48 -1.56
CA CYS A 32 -4.90 -3.27 -2.15
C CYS A 32 -3.98 -2.75 -3.24
N ASP A 33 -4.59 -2.13 -4.22
CA ASP A 33 -3.91 -1.37 -5.25
C ASP A 33 -3.53 -0.03 -4.63
N ILE A 34 -2.31 0.46 -4.88
CA ILE A 34 -1.87 1.76 -4.39
C ILE A 34 -1.34 2.63 -5.53
N ASN A 35 -1.80 3.87 -5.56
CA ASN A 35 -1.22 4.92 -6.36
C ASN A 35 -0.56 5.92 -5.41
N LEU A 36 0.74 6.09 -5.53
CA LEU A 36 1.48 7.11 -4.80
C LEU A 36 1.76 8.29 -5.73
N THR A 37 1.41 9.48 -5.27
CA THR A 37 1.81 10.74 -5.91
C THR A 37 2.76 11.47 -4.98
N ASP A 38 3.98 11.73 -5.45
CA ASP A 38 5.04 12.44 -4.74
C ASP A 38 5.41 13.68 -5.57
N GLY A 39 4.75 14.81 -5.29
CA GLY A 39 4.82 16.01 -6.13
C GLY A 39 4.36 15.72 -7.57
N PHE A 40 5.30 15.70 -8.53
CA PHE A 40 5.03 15.40 -9.94
C PHE A 40 5.22 13.92 -10.30
N ILE A 41 5.74 13.10 -9.39
CA ILE A 41 6.04 11.70 -9.65
C ILE A 41 4.83 10.85 -9.25
N LYS A 42 4.22 10.17 -10.23
CA LYS A 42 3.18 9.19 -9.99
C LYS A 42 3.75 7.78 -10.09
N CYS A 43 3.62 7.00 -9.02
CA CYS A 43 3.99 5.60 -8.98
C CYS A 43 2.75 4.75 -8.76
N MET A 44 2.51 3.83 -9.69
CA MET A 44 1.41 2.88 -9.62
C MET A 44 1.98 1.55 -9.15
N ASN A 45 1.45 1.00 -8.06
CA ASN A 45 1.79 -0.34 -7.60
C ASN A 45 0.49 -1.11 -7.40
N ASN A 46 0.31 -2.15 -8.21
CA ASN A 46 -1.01 -2.75 -8.37
C ASN A 46 -1.41 -3.65 -7.20
N VAL A 47 -0.48 -4.17 -6.39
CA VAL A 47 -0.87 -5.10 -5.32
C VAL A 47 0.10 -5.00 -4.14
N VAL A 48 -0.38 -4.49 -3.01
CA VAL A 48 0.34 -4.53 -1.73
C VAL A 48 -0.50 -5.24 -0.67
N LYS A 49 0.15 -6.03 0.18
CA LYS A 49 -0.52 -6.76 1.26
C LYS A 49 -0.96 -5.82 2.37
N ILE A 50 -2.20 -5.99 2.80
CA ILE A 50 -2.75 -5.37 4.01
C ILE A 50 -2.34 -6.24 5.20
N ARG A 51 -1.83 -5.59 6.24
CA ARG A 51 -1.50 -6.18 7.54
C ARG A 51 -2.41 -5.58 8.60
N GLN A 52 -2.53 -6.25 9.74
CA GLN A 52 -3.36 -5.79 10.85
C GLN A 52 -2.52 -5.74 12.12
N ASP A 53 -2.65 -4.66 12.89
CA ASP A 53 -2.16 -4.55 14.26
C ASP A 53 -3.24 -3.96 15.18
N GLU A 54 -2.87 -3.57 16.41
CA GLU A 54 -3.78 -3.02 17.43
C GLU A 54 -4.50 -1.75 16.99
N LYS A 55 -3.96 -0.99 16.03
CA LYS A 55 -4.59 0.23 15.49
C LYS A 55 -5.48 -0.06 14.28
N GLY A 56 -5.50 -1.31 13.80
CA GLY A 56 -6.32 -1.75 12.68
C GLY A 56 -5.49 -2.12 11.46
N ASP A 57 -6.11 -1.98 10.28
CA ASP A 57 -5.51 -2.35 9.01
C ASP A 57 -4.48 -1.31 8.55
N PHE A 58 -3.33 -1.78 8.07
CA PHE A 58 -2.27 -0.93 7.54
C PHE A 58 -1.51 -1.58 6.38
N ILE A 59 -0.85 -0.74 5.59
CA ILE A 59 0.08 -1.13 4.54
C ILE A 59 1.48 -0.75 5.00
N ASP A 60 2.43 -1.68 4.91
CA ASP A 60 3.83 -1.43 5.22
C ASP A 60 4.62 -1.05 3.95
N LEU A 61 4.68 0.25 3.67
CA LEU A 61 5.39 0.78 2.50
C LEU A 61 6.91 0.84 2.73
N SER A 62 7.41 0.61 3.95
CA SER A 62 8.84 0.57 4.24
C SER A 62 9.53 -0.64 3.59
N THR A 63 8.78 -1.70 3.34
CA THR A 63 9.28 -2.93 2.70
C THR A 63 9.49 -2.80 1.20
N ILE A 64 8.91 -1.77 0.58
CA ILE A 64 9.00 -1.53 -0.86
C ILE A 64 10.32 -0.80 -1.12
N ARG A 65 11.30 -1.48 -1.74
CA ARG A 65 12.63 -0.93 -2.06
C ARG A 65 12.62 0.21 -3.10
N HIS A 66 11.46 0.69 -3.52
CA HIS A 66 11.31 1.73 -4.53
C HIS A 66 11.35 3.12 -3.87
N ASN A 67 12.26 3.98 -4.33
CA ASN A 67 12.60 5.29 -3.74
C ASN A 67 11.41 6.18 -3.30
N PRO A 68 10.32 6.34 -4.06
CA PRO A 68 9.20 7.20 -3.68
C PRO A 68 8.42 6.69 -2.44
N PHE A 69 8.50 5.38 -2.12
CA PHE A 69 7.87 4.82 -0.91
C PHE A 69 8.75 4.93 0.34
N ARG A 70 10.02 5.34 0.18
CA ARG A 70 10.96 5.48 1.28
C ARG A 70 10.47 6.54 2.28
N GLY A 71 10.49 6.19 3.56
CA GLY A 71 10.09 7.08 4.67
C GLY A 71 8.59 7.14 4.97
N LEU A 72 7.73 6.46 4.19
CA LEU A 72 6.28 6.44 4.45
C LEU A 72 5.89 5.51 5.62
N GLY A 73 6.69 4.49 5.91
CA GLY A 73 6.44 3.57 7.03
C GLY A 73 5.12 2.81 6.89
N LYS A 74 4.36 2.75 7.99
CA LYS A 74 3.01 2.17 8.03
C LYS A 74 1.97 3.21 7.66
N VAL A 75 1.12 2.89 6.69
CA VAL A 75 -0.01 3.72 6.28
C VAL A 75 -1.31 3.00 6.64
N TYR A 76 -2.06 3.57 7.58
CA TYR A 76 -3.32 2.97 8.08
C TYR A 76 -4.48 3.21 7.12
N ILE A 77 -5.27 2.16 6.88
CA ILE A 77 -6.35 2.09 5.88
C ILE A 77 -7.73 2.04 6.51
#